data_AF-A0A917KV51-F1
#
_entry.id   AF-A0A917KV51-F1
#
_cell.length_a   1.000
_cell.length_b   1.000
_cell.length_c   1.000
_cell.angle_alpha   90.00
_cell.angle_beta   90.00
_cell.angle_gamma   90.00
#
_symmetry.space_group_name_H-M   'P 1'
#
loop_
_entity.id
_entity.type
_entity.pdbx_description
1 polymer ?
#
loop_
_entity_poly.entity_id
_entity_poly.type
_entity_poly.pdbx_seq_one_letter_code
_entity_poly.pdbx_strand_id
1 'polypeptide(L)'
;MTRRLAASRALSRAVRAPNLSGRMRYASALVVLLLSAACAPEGLAPDGAGPGPAAASEDGTIVTDYGGGTAPVAQYVRRSDGTAVPVQTAPATPPGAPAATPGKPAPNDAVAEAPDRADRREGRPIGTGSAFAVATNGLAVTNAHVVRGCRSVTDDQGRPVRIVAMDRGRDLALINVGHSFPSVVRFRDRATVDLGETVLVFGFPYGQALGTGINVTNGIVTGLAGPGGDASRFQMNAAVQPGNSGGPAVDDAGLLLGVAVGRLNDIAVLRATGSLPQGVNFAIRAAQVEGFLAEQGVRPERGSGGGGTGARAVSAAVAPAVFQLLCRG
;
A
#
# COMPACT_ATOMS: atom_id res chain seq x y z
N MET A 1 34.33 71.58 1.36
CA MET A 1 35.31 72.17 0.42
C MET A 1 35.96 71.04 -0.36
N THR A 2 35.50 70.74 -1.58
CA THR A 2 36.15 71.07 -2.89
C THR A 2 37.50 70.37 -3.10
N ARG A 3 37.82 69.67 -4.20
CA ARG A 3 37.19 69.45 -5.52
C ARG A 3 38.15 68.56 -6.37
N ARG A 4 37.66 68.11 -7.53
CA ARG A 4 38.33 67.62 -8.79
C ARG A 4 38.59 66.11 -8.89
N LEU A 5 37.95 65.33 -9.77
CA LEU A 5 37.75 65.34 -11.26
C LEU A 5 38.96 64.88 -12.09
N ALA A 6 38.79 63.74 -12.78
CA ALA A 6 39.14 63.39 -14.18
C ALA A 6 39.40 61.86 -14.24
N ALA A 7 38.51 61.01 -14.76
CA ALA A 7 38.13 60.76 -16.17
C ALA A 7 39.29 60.31 -17.07
N SER A 8 39.32 59.03 -17.46
CA SER A 8 39.62 58.63 -18.85
C SER A 8 39.25 57.16 -19.14
N ARG A 9 39.05 56.90 -20.42
CA ARG A 9 38.27 55.82 -21.05
C ARG A 9 39.03 54.50 -21.27
N ALA A 10 38.23 53.43 -21.33
CA ALA A 10 38.21 52.32 -22.30
C ALA A 10 39.52 51.67 -22.78
N LEU A 11 39.59 50.32 -22.69
CA LEU A 11 39.51 49.39 -23.85
C LEU A 11 39.98 47.98 -23.47
N SER A 12 39.15 47.01 -23.89
CA SER A 12 39.49 45.72 -24.51
C SER A 12 40.40 44.67 -23.85
N ARG A 13 39.87 43.44 -23.95
CA ARG A 13 40.52 42.14 -24.20
C ARG A 13 40.94 41.28 -22.99
N ALA A 14 40.09 40.27 -22.77
CA ALA A 14 40.40 38.84 -22.83
C ALA A 14 41.69 38.36 -22.14
N VAL A 15 41.51 37.74 -20.97
CA VAL A 15 42.49 36.85 -20.35
C VAL A 15 42.05 35.40 -20.56
N ARG A 16 42.95 34.63 -21.17
CA ARG A 16 42.94 33.17 -21.33
C ARG A 16 42.91 32.45 -19.98
N ALA A 17 42.14 31.37 -19.90
CA ALA A 17 42.38 30.25 -19.00
C ALA A 17 43.07 29.10 -19.76
N PRO A 18 43.82 28.21 -19.07
CA PRO A 18 44.95 27.50 -19.65
C PRO A 18 44.63 26.16 -20.34
N ASN A 19 45.59 25.80 -21.19
CA ASN A 19 45.83 24.47 -21.76
C ASN A 19 45.68 23.33 -20.73
N LEU A 20 44.86 22.35 -21.06
CA LEU A 20 45.16 20.95 -20.73
C LEU A 20 45.26 20.15 -22.03
N SER A 21 46.51 19.74 -22.28
CA SER A 21 46.95 18.79 -23.28
C SER A 21 46.39 17.39 -22.99
N GLY A 22 45.86 16.71 -24.00
CA GLY A 22 45.64 15.25 -23.92
C GLY A 22 44.60 14.69 -24.88
N ARG A 23 44.93 14.66 -26.17
CA ARG A 23 44.54 13.73 -27.27
C ARG A 23 43.44 12.69 -26.90
N MET A 24 42.38 12.44 -27.69
CA MET A 24 42.40 12.13 -29.13
C MET A 24 40.96 12.02 -29.70
N ARG A 25 40.66 12.86 -30.71
CA ARG A 25 39.87 12.62 -31.94
C ARG A 25 38.59 11.75 -31.89
N TYR A 26 37.43 12.39 -32.07
CA TYR A 26 36.37 11.90 -32.97
C TYR A 26 35.89 13.06 -33.86
N ALA A 27 36.10 12.90 -35.16
CA ALA A 27 35.67 13.83 -36.20
C ALA A 27 34.37 13.34 -36.84
N SER A 28 33.57 14.32 -37.19
CA SER A 28 32.26 14.32 -37.83
C SER A 28 32.15 13.47 -39.11
N ALA A 29 30.99 12.88 -39.34
CA ALA A 29 30.45 12.70 -40.69
C ALA A 29 28.92 12.71 -40.64
N LEU A 30 28.36 13.80 -41.17
CA LEU A 30 26.97 13.98 -41.53
C LEU A 30 26.73 13.24 -42.85
N VAL A 31 25.77 12.31 -42.92
CA VAL A 31 25.25 11.78 -44.18
C VAL A 31 23.72 11.81 -44.13
N VAL A 32 23.16 12.69 -44.94
CA VAL A 32 21.76 12.70 -45.36
C VAL A 32 21.68 11.86 -46.64
N LEU A 33 20.81 10.87 -46.69
CA LEU A 33 20.34 10.30 -47.96
C LEU A 33 18.87 9.86 -47.82
N LEU A 34 18.01 10.54 -48.56
CA LEU A 34 16.66 10.10 -48.93
C LEU A 34 16.77 9.11 -50.09
N LEU A 35 15.99 8.03 -50.10
CA LEU A 35 15.19 7.62 -51.27
C LEU A 35 14.16 6.52 -50.93
N SER A 36 13.05 6.64 -51.63
CA SER A 36 11.74 5.99 -51.64
C SER A 36 11.64 4.53 -52.10
N ALA A 37 10.58 3.82 -51.68
CA ALA A 37 9.52 3.20 -52.52
C ALA A 37 8.96 1.87 -51.93
N ALA A 38 7.64 1.70 -52.08
CA ALA A 38 6.83 0.57 -51.62
C ALA A 38 6.85 -0.65 -52.56
N CYS A 39 6.61 -1.86 -52.03
CA CYS A 39 5.66 -2.86 -52.57
C CYS A 39 5.59 -4.12 -51.68
N ALA A 40 4.39 -4.65 -51.44
CA ALA A 40 4.14 -6.04 -51.02
C ALA A 40 4.15 -6.97 -52.26
N PRO A 41 4.24 -8.33 -52.16
CA PRO A 41 3.11 -9.16 -51.73
C PRO A 41 3.44 -10.49 -50.99
N GLU A 42 2.37 -11.06 -50.42
CA GLU A 42 2.01 -12.49 -50.19
C GLU A 42 3.04 -13.56 -49.75
N GLY A 43 2.79 -14.10 -48.55
CA GLY A 43 2.41 -15.50 -48.36
C GLY A 43 3.51 -16.55 -48.13
N LEU A 44 3.58 -17.10 -46.91
CA LEU A 44 3.75 -18.54 -46.61
C LEU A 44 3.81 -18.78 -45.08
N ALA A 45 2.85 -19.55 -44.57
CA ALA A 45 2.83 -20.10 -43.21
C ALA A 45 3.85 -21.25 -43.08
N PRO A 46 4.23 -21.60 -41.83
CA PRO A 46 3.90 -22.97 -41.42
C PRO A 46 3.27 -23.08 -40.02
N ASP A 47 2.53 -24.18 -39.88
CA ASP A 47 1.71 -24.63 -38.78
C ASP A 47 2.43 -24.80 -37.43
N GLY A 48 1.66 -24.65 -36.34
CA GLY A 48 1.93 -25.38 -35.10
C GLY A 48 1.87 -24.58 -33.79
N ALA A 49 0.69 -24.11 -33.39
CA ALA A 49 0.35 -23.93 -31.97
C ALA A 49 -1.17 -23.88 -31.82
N GLY A 50 -1.73 -24.81 -31.03
CA GLY A 50 -3.17 -24.88 -30.77
C GLY A 50 -3.71 -23.60 -30.08
N PRO A 51 -5.00 -23.30 -30.23
CA PRO A 51 -5.56 -22.09 -29.63
C PRO A 51 -5.60 -22.23 -28.11
N GLY A 52 -4.75 -21.46 -27.43
CA GLY A 52 -5.01 -21.02 -26.06
C GLY A 52 -6.31 -20.20 -26.03
N PRO A 53 -6.94 -20.01 -24.85
CA PRO A 53 -8.23 -19.34 -24.75
C PRO A 53 -8.14 -17.95 -25.40
N ALA A 54 -8.88 -17.78 -26.49
CA ALA A 54 -8.98 -16.52 -27.21
C ALA A 54 -9.52 -15.45 -26.27
N ALA A 55 -8.76 -14.37 -26.11
CA ALA A 55 -9.28 -13.11 -25.60
C ALA A 55 -10.48 -12.72 -26.46
N ALA A 56 -11.67 -12.66 -25.86
CA ALA A 56 -12.86 -12.21 -26.55
C ALA A 56 -12.67 -10.74 -26.95
N SER A 57 -12.79 -10.47 -28.25
CA SER A 57 -12.84 -9.14 -28.85
C SER A 57 -14.00 -8.32 -28.27
N GLU A 58 -13.71 -7.07 -27.88
CA GLU A 58 -14.60 -6.11 -27.22
C GLU A 58 -15.60 -5.42 -28.16
N ASP A 59 -16.47 -6.16 -28.84
CA ASP A 59 -17.61 -5.57 -29.58
C ASP A 59 -18.91 -6.30 -29.24
N GLY A 60 -19.52 -5.92 -28.12
CA GLY A 60 -20.84 -6.41 -27.72
C GLY A 60 -21.41 -5.60 -26.56
N THR A 61 -22.69 -5.21 -26.65
CA THR A 61 -23.40 -4.57 -25.54
C THR A 61 -24.08 -5.64 -24.69
N ILE A 62 -23.92 -5.56 -23.37
CA ILE A 62 -24.64 -6.43 -22.43
C ILE A 62 -26.10 -5.98 -22.40
N VAL A 63 -27.01 -6.88 -22.76
CA VAL A 63 -28.46 -6.66 -22.69
C VAL A 63 -29.01 -7.49 -21.54
N THR A 64 -29.76 -6.83 -20.66
CA THR A 64 -30.37 -7.46 -19.48
C THR A 64 -31.87 -7.55 -19.68
N ASP A 65 -32.43 -8.77 -19.63
CA ASP A 65 -33.87 -8.99 -19.69
C ASP A 65 -34.46 -9.08 -18.27
N TYR A 66 -35.52 -8.34 -18.05
CA TYR A 66 -36.19 -8.20 -16.76
C TYR A 66 -37.55 -8.93 -16.70
N GLY A 67 -38.05 -9.50 -17.80
CA GLY A 67 -39.18 -10.44 -17.79
C GLY A 67 -40.43 -10.00 -16.98
N GLY A 68 -40.70 -8.69 -16.87
CA GLY A 68 -41.83 -8.13 -16.11
C GLY A 68 -41.63 -7.94 -14.60
N GLY A 69 -40.43 -8.16 -14.06
CA GLY A 69 -40.06 -7.91 -12.64
C GLY A 69 -38.86 -6.97 -12.48
N THR A 70 -38.44 -6.68 -11.24
CA THR A 70 -37.27 -5.81 -10.95
C THR A 70 -35.94 -6.56 -10.81
N ALA A 71 -35.96 -7.90 -10.91
CA ALA A 71 -34.76 -8.74 -10.88
C ALA A 71 -34.48 -9.30 -12.28
N PRO A 72 -33.23 -9.26 -12.78
CA PRO A 72 -32.91 -9.73 -14.12
C PRO A 72 -33.00 -11.26 -14.21
N VAL A 73 -33.63 -11.76 -15.27
CA VAL A 73 -33.87 -13.21 -15.48
C VAL A 73 -32.83 -13.84 -16.41
N ALA A 74 -32.16 -13.05 -17.26
CA ALA A 74 -31.05 -13.51 -18.10
C ALA A 74 -30.17 -12.34 -18.58
N GLN A 75 -28.90 -12.62 -18.84
CA GLN A 75 -27.97 -11.71 -19.51
C GLN A 75 -27.49 -12.30 -20.83
N TYR A 76 -27.49 -11.49 -21.88
CA TYR A 76 -27.03 -11.86 -23.21
C TYR A 76 -25.99 -10.85 -23.72
N VAL A 77 -25.01 -11.34 -24.47
CA VAL A 77 -24.17 -10.47 -25.31
C VAL A 77 -24.80 -10.41 -26.69
N ARG A 78 -25.24 -9.22 -27.11
CA ARG A 78 -25.66 -8.96 -28.50
C ARG A 78 -24.44 -8.57 -29.31
N ARG A 79 -24.11 -9.37 -30.32
CA ARG A 79 -23.10 -9.03 -31.31
C ARG A 79 -23.68 -8.09 -32.36
N SER A 80 -22.79 -7.36 -33.04
CA SER A 80 -23.13 -6.42 -34.12
C SER A 80 -23.83 -7.07 -35.32
N ASP A 81 -23.71 -8.39 -35.49
CA ASP A 81 -24.42 -9.20 -36.50
C ASP A 81 -25.86 -9.59 -36.07
N GLY A 82 -26.33 -9.14 -34.91
CA GLY A 82 -27.66 -9.41 -34.39
C GLY A 82 -27.78 -10.71 -33.60
N THR A 83 -26.73 -11.54 -33.54
CA THR A 83 -26.74 -12.80 -32.80
C THR A 83 -26.70 -12.56 -31.29
N ALA A 84 -27.57 -13.25 -30.54
CA ALA A 84 -27.58 -13.20 -29.08
C ALA A 84 -26.95 -14.48 -28.51
N VAL A 85 -25.90 -14.31 -27.70
CA VAL A 85 -25.24 -15.43 -27.01
C VAL A 85 -25.55 -15.31 -25.51
N PRO A 86 -26.08 -16.37 -24.86
CA PRO A 86 -26.34 -16.33 -23.42
C PRO A 86 -25.02 -16.22 -22.65
N VAL A 87 -24.96 -15.31 -21.68
CA VAL A 87 -23.86 -15.26 -20.72
C VAL A 87 -24.02 -16.46 -19.79
N GLN A 88 -23.16 -17.47 -19.92
CA GLN A 88 -23.14 -18.59 -18.99
C GLN A 88 -22.68 -18.11 -17.61
N THR A 89 -23.63 -17.78 -16.74
CA THR A 89 -23.36 -17.73 -15.30
C THR A 89 -23.19 -19.16 -14.80
N ALA A 90 -22.10 -19.43 -14.08
CA ALA A 90 -21.92 -20.71 -13.39
C ALA A 90 -23.19 -21.04 -12.55
N PRO A 91 -23.67 -22.29 -12.55
CA PRO A 91 -24.92 -22.62 -11.89
C PRO A 91 -24.83 -22.35 -10.38
N ALA A 92 -25.76 -21.56 -9.88
CA ALA A 92 -26.00 -21.41 -8.45
C ALA A 92 -26.41 -22.77 -7.86
N THR A 93 -25.70 -23.24 -6.84
CA THR A 93 -26.11 -24.42 -6.08
C THR A 93 -27.44 -24.14 -5.37
N PRO A 94 -28.48 -24.97 -5.51
CA PRO A 94 -29.76 -24.73 -4.84
C PRO A 94 -29.63 -24.84 -3.32
N PRO A 95 -30.32 -23.98 -2.54
CA PRO A 95 -30.39 -24.13 -1.10
C PRO A 95 -31.39 -25.25 -0.76
N GLY A 96 -30.91 -26.41 -0.29
CA GLY A 96 -31.82 -27.49 0.10
C GLY A 96 -31.26 -28.89 0.36
N ALA A 97 -29.98 -29.05 0.74
CA ALA A 97 -29.50 -30.35 1.21
C ALA A 97 -29.56 -30.42 2.76
N PRO A 98 -30.25 -31.41 3.36
CA PRO A 98 -30.29 -31.56 4.81
C PRO A 98 -28.90 -31.90 5.37
N ALA A 99 -28.60 -31.34 6.55
CA ALA A 99 -27.35 -31.53 7.27
C ALA A 99 -27.08 -33.03 7.50
N ALA A 100 -26.02 -33.55 6.88
CA ALA A 100 -25.46 -34.84 7.25
C ALA A 100 -24.72 -34.68 8.58
N THR A 101 -25.22 -35.34 9.63
CA THR A 101 -24.56 -35.46 10.92
C THR A 101 -23.19 -36.13 10.73
N PRO A 102 -22.08 -35.56 11.23
CA PRO A 102 -20.79 -36.24 11.18
C PRO A 102 -20.82 -37.52 12.02
N GLY A 103 -20.76 -38.67 11.36
CA GLY A 103 -20.58 -39.96 12.00
C GLY A 103 -19.23 -40.04 12.71
N LYS A 104 -19.26 -40.53 13.95
CA LYS A 104 -18.08 -40.84 14.78
C LYS A 104 -17.15 -41.83 14.03
N PRO A 105 -15.84 -41.53 13.86
CA PRO A 105 -14.91 -42.53 13.32
C PRO A 105 -14.67 -43.63 14.35
N ALA A 106 -14.75 -44.89 13.91
CA ALA A 106 -14.28 -46.04 14.68
C ALA A 106 -12.77 -46.28 14.41
N PRO A 107 -12.04 -46.86 15.38
CA PRO A 107 -10.59 -46.79 15.47
C PRO A 107 -9.90 -47.89 14.66
N ASN A 108 -8.70 -47.63 14.15
CA ASN A 108 -7.70 -48.66 13.85
C ASN A 108 -6.28 -48.07 14.01
N ASP A 109 -5.67 -48.43 15.14
CA ASP A 109 -4.34 -49.02 15.32
C ASP A 109 -3.13 -48.41 14.59
N ALA A 110 -2.44 -47.56 15.36
CA ALA A 110 -0.99 -47.49 15.59
C ALA A 110 -0.01 -47.84 14.47
N VAL A 111 0.73 -46.82 14.00
CA VAL A 111 2.20 -46.95 13.82
C VAL A 111 2.92 -45.63 14.14
N ALA A 112 3.91 -45.73 15.04
CA ALA A 112 5.00 -44.82 15.35
C ALA A 112 4.69 -43.50 16.10
N GLU A 113 4.79 -43.59 17.43
CA GLU A 113 4.96 -42.50 18.38
C GLU A 113 6.24 -41.69 18.04
N ALA A 114 6.04 -40.55 17.35
CA ALA A 114 7.07 -39.51 17.25
C ALA A 114 7.14 -38.80 18.60
N PRO A 115 8.35 -38.49 19.13
CA PRO A 115 8.52 -38.00 20.49
C PRO A 115 7.73 -36.70 20.67
N ASP A 116 7.05 -36.64 21.80
CA ASP A 116 6.24 -35.53 22.30
C ASP A 116 6.83 -34.15 21.92
N ARG A 117 6.26 -33.54 20.88
CA ARG A 117 6.57 -32.16 20.48
C ARG A 117 5.63 -31.18 21.18
N ALA A 118 5.53 -31.29 22.50
CA ALA A 118 4.96 -30.24 23.34
C ALA A 118 5.71 -28.89 23.23
N ASP A 119 6.85 -28.85 22.54
CA ASP A 119 7.72 -27.67 22.38
C ASP A 119 7.67 -26.99 20.98
N ARG A 120 6.57 -27.13 20.21
CA ARG A 120 6.40 -26.40 18.92
C ARG A 120 5.18 -25.48 18.84
N ARG A 121 4.56 -25.17 19.99
CA ARG A 121 3.48 -24.16 20.05
C ARG A 121 3.95 -22.79 20.53
N GLU A 122 5.17 -22.67 21.06
CA GLU A 122 5.83 -21.36 21.19
C GLU A 122 6.54 -21.04 19.87
N GLY A 123 5.94 -20.22 19.01
CA GLY A 123 6.67 -19.76 17.83
C GLY A 123 5.85 -19.22 16.66
N ARG A 124 4.55 -19.48 16.58
CA ARG A 124 3.69 -18.86 15.56
C ARG A 124 2.99 -17.62 16.11
N PRO A 125 3.14 -16.43 15.49
CA PRO A 125 2.35 -15.27 15.85
C PRO A 125 0.84 -15.58 15.75
N ILE A 126 0.07 -15.08 16.71
CA ILE A 126 -1.40 -15.13 16.72
C ILE A 126 -2.02 -13.91 16.01
N GLY A 127 -1.21 -12.90 15.75
CA GLY A 127 -1.59 -11.70 15.00
C GLY A 127 -0.35 -10.97 14.47
N THR A 128 -0.56 -10.15 13.45
CA THR A 128 0.49 -9.33 12.84
C THR A 128 -0.02 -7.92 12.60
N GLY A 129 0.90 -6.96 12.56
CA GLY A 129 0.63 -5.58 12.20
C GLY A 129 1.90 -4.88 11.77
N SER A 130 1.78 -3.58 11.55
CA SER A 130 2.88 -2.68 11.19
C SER A 130 3.07 -1.64 12.29
N ALA A 131 4.28 -1.10 12.36
CA ALA A 131 4.62 0.01 13.24
C ALA A 131 5.63 0.92 12.54
N PHE A 132 5.74 2.15 13.00
CA PHE A 132 6.73 3.08 12.49
C PHE A 132 7.40 3.90 13.58
N ALA A 133 8.69 4.17 13.39
CA ALA A 133 9.50 4.94 14.32
C ALA A 133 9.08 6.42 14.30
N VAL A 134 8.93 6.99 15.50
CA VAL A 134 8.63 8.41 15.73
C VAL A 134 9.78 9.12 16.46
N ALA A 135 10.75 8.38 16.98
CA ALA A 135 12.01 8.90 17.48
C ALA A 135 13.16 7.91 17.23
N THR A 136 14.36 8.44 17.00
CA THR A 136 15.56 7.66 16.65
C THR A 136 16.04 6.74 17.77
N ASN A 137 15.57 6.93 19.01
CA ASN A 137 15.89 6.10 20.18
C ASN A 137 15.03 4.83 20.30
N GLY A 138 14.27 4.48 19.25
CA GLY A 138 13.48 3.24 19.20
C GLY A 138 12.03 3.38 19.65
N LEU A 139 11.53 4.59 19.87
CA LEU A 139 10.09 4.81 20.07
C LEU A 139 9.34 4.75 18.74
N ALA A 140 8.24 4.00 18.74
CA ALA A 140 7.42 3.76 17.57
C ALA A 140 5.93 3.76 17.89
N VAL A 141 5.09 3.99 16.88
CA VAL A 141 3.63 3.96 16.97
C VAL A 141 3.08 2.77 16.19
N THR A 142 2.02 2.17 16.71
CA THR A 142 1.18 1.17 16.03
C THR A 142 -0.28 1.32 16.49
N ASN A 143 -1.19 0.47 16.00
CA ASN A 143 -2.55 0.41 16.54
C ASN A 143 -2.60 -0.36 17.87
N ALA A 144 -3.46 0.08 18.78
CA ALA A 144 -3.66 -0.62 20.05
C ALA A 144 -4.14 -2.06 19.84
N HIS A 145 -5.03 -2.32 18.88
CA HIS A 145 -5.53 -3.67 18.62
C HIS A 145 -4.46 -4.65 18.12
N VAL A 146 -3.33 -4.17 17.56
CA VAL A 146 -2.23 -5.03 17.09
C VAL A 146 -1.48 -5.66 18.27
N VAL A 147 -1.37 -4.96 19.39
CA VAL A 147 -0.59 -5.38 20.56
C VAL A 147 -1.46 -5.83 21.74
N ARG A 148 -2.78 -5.67 21.63
CA ARG A 148 -3.73 -5.98 22.71
C ARG A 148 -3.95 -7.49 22.81
N GLY A 149 -3.87 -8.02 24.04
CA GLY A 149 -4.10 -9.43 24.31
C GLY A 149 -2.94 -10.35 23.92
N CYS A 150 -1.82 -9.78 23.45
CA CYS A 150 -0.59 -10.54 23.24
C CYS A 150 0.06 -10.87 24.59
N ARG A 151 0.54 -12.11 24.75
CA ARG A 151 1.43 -12.50 25.85
C ARG A 151 2.79 -11.82 25.71
N SER A 152 3.29 -11.71 24.49
CA SER A 152 4.47 -10.91 24.15
C SER A 152 4.35 -10.34 22.74
N VAL A 153 5.10 -9.27 22.47
CA VAL A 153 5.20 -8.65 21.15
C VAL A 153 6.65 -8.71 20.72
N THR A 154 6.88 -9.15 19.47
CA THR A 154 8.21 -9.12 18.85
C THR A 154 8.18 -8.36 17.54
N ASP A 155 9.33 -7.90 17.07
CA ASP A 155 9.48 -7.52 15.66
C ASP A 155 9.63 -8.76 14.75
N ASP A 156 9.88 -8.53 13.46
CA ASP A 156 10.12 -9.56 12.44
C ASP A 156 11.36 -10.42 12.71
N GLN A 157 12.35 -9.86 13.43
CA GLN A 157 13.56 -10.55 13.85
C GLN A 157 13.39 -11.32 15.16
N GLY A 158 12.21 -11.28 15.77
CA GLY A 158 11.92 -11.94 17.05
C GLY A 158 12.45 -11.17 18.26
N ARG A 159 12.91 -9.93 18.10
CA ARG A 159 13.38 -9.10 19.22
C ARG A 159 12.19 -8.60 20.04
N PRO A 160 12.25 -8.63 21.38
CA PRO A 160 11.15 -8.16 22.22
C PRO A 160 10.82 -6.68 22.02
N VAL A 161 9.53 -6.36 21.98
CA VAL A 161 9.02 -5.00 21.88
C VAL A 161 8.24 -4.67 23.15
N ARG A 162 8.60 -3.57 23.82
CA ARG A 162 7.94 -3.11 25.04
C ARG A 162 6.79 -2.17 24.70
N ILE A 163 5.62 -2.40 25.29
CA ILE A 163 4.51 -1.44 25.25
C ILE A 163 4.79 -0.34 26.28
N VAL A 164 4.89 0.91 25.81
CA VAL A 164 5.12 2.09 26.67
C VAL A 164 3.79 2.68 27.13
N ALA A 165 2.84 2.85 26.20
CA ALA A 165 1.50 3.35 26.48
C ALA A 165 0.51 2.80 25.45
N MET A 166 -0.77 2.74 25.81
CA MET A 166 -1.83 2.28 24.92
C MET A 166 -3.13 3.04 25.20
N ASP A 167 -3.72 3.60 24.16
CA ASP A 167 -5.05 4.21 24.16
C ASP A 167 -6.00 3.37 23.30
N ARG A 168 -6.96 2.71 23.96
CA ARG A 168 -7.96 1.87 23.29
C ARG A 168 -9.03 2.69 22.56
N GLY A 169 -9.32 3.90 23.03
CA GLY A 169 -10.32 4.79 22.42
C GLY A 169 -9.85 5.36 21.09
N ARG A 170 -8.57 5.76 21.03
CA ARG A 170 -7.92 6.21 19.77
C ARG A 170 -7.37 5.08 18.92
N ASP A 171 -7.33 3.87 19.46
CA ASP A 171 -6.71 2.68 18.87
C ASP A 171 -5.23 2.90 18.52
N LEU A 172 -4.47 3.49 19.44
CA LEU A 172 -3.05 3.79 19.31
C LEU A 172 -2.22 3.16 20.44
N ALA A 173 -1.01 2.72 20.13
CA ALA A 173 -0.03 2.29 21.12
C ALA A 173 1.34 2.89 20.81
N LEU A 174 2.02 3.35 21.86
CA LEU A 174 3.42 3.75 21.85
C LEU A 174 4.23 2.54 22.33
N ILE A 175 5.22 2.15 21.54
CA ILE A 175 6.09 1.00 21.83
C ILE A 175 7.55 1.40 21.78
N ASN A 176 8.41 0.57 22.35
CA ASN A 176 9.86 0.72 22.28
C ASN A 176 10.49 -0.60 21.85
N VAL A 177 11.29 -0.56 20.78
CA VAL A 177 11.91 -1.75 20.16
C VAL A 177 13.34 -2.03 20.64
N GLY A 178 13.87 -1.21 21.56
CA GLY A 178 15.19 -1.41 22.18
C GLY A 178 16.39 -1.18 21.26
N HIS A 179 16.20 -0.64 20.05
CA HIS A 179 17.27 -0.28 19.12
C HIS A 179 16.93 1.01 18.38
N SER A 180 17.95 1.67 17.83
CA SER A 180 17.80 2.94 17.12
C SER A 180 17.41 2.77 15.66
N PHE A 181 16.75 3.79 15.11
CA PHE A 181 16.43 3.87 13.68
C PHE A 181 17.28 4.94 12.98
N PRO A 182 17.68 4.73 11.71
CA PRO A 182 18.43 5.72 10.93
C PRO A 182 17.56 6.90 10.48
N SER A 183 16.24 6.72 10.43
CA SER A 183 15.25 7.76 10.12
C SER A 183 13.96 7.49 10.88
N VAL A 184 13.10 8.52 10.95
CA VAL A 184 11.77 8.44 11.57
C VAL A 184 10.73 9.02 10.63
N VAL A 185 9.47 8.65 10.84
CA VAL A 185 8.37 9.28 10.10
C VAL A 185 8.11 10.66 10.70
N ARG A 186 8.22 11.69 9.84
CA ARG A 186 8.01 13.09 10.23
C ARG A 186 6.55 13.48 10.12
N PHE A 187 6.13 14.36 10.99
CA PHE A 187 4.79 14.91 11.02
C PHE A 187 4.75 16.19 10.20
N ARG A 188 3.61 16.47 9.59
CA ARG A 188 3.39 17.74 8.91
C ARG A 188 3.28 18.88 9.92
N ASP A 189 3.60 20.09 9.48
CA ASP A 189 3.31 21.28 10.28
C ASP A 189 1.80 21.54 10.41
N ARG A 190 1.03 21.21 9.36
CA ARG A 190 -0.43 21.22 9.37
C ARG A 190 -0.99 19.82 9.67
N ALA A 191 -1.84 19.72 10.69
CA ALA A 191 -2.51 18.46 11.01
C ALA A 191 -3.77 18.20 10.18
N THR A 192 -4.11 19.10 9.24
CA THR A 192 -5.26 18.96 8.35
C THR A 192 -4.99 17.94 7.24
N VAL A 193 -6.08 17.31 6.80
CA VAL A 193 -6.11 16.37 5.68
C VAL A 193 -7.17 16.87 4.72
N ASP A 194 -6.83 16.95 3.44
CA ASP A 194 -7.71 17.53 2.41
C ASP A 194 -8.27 16.44 1.49
N LEU A 195 -9.47 16.67 0.95
CA LEU A 195 -10.09 15.75 -0.01
C LEU A 195 -9.26 15.71 -1.30
N GLY A 196 -9.03 14.52 -1.85
CA GLY A 196 -8.22 14.33 -3.06
C GLY A 196 -6.70 14.37 -2.83
N GLU A 197 -6.26 14.61 -1.59
CA GLU A 197 -4.84 14.58 -1.24
C GLU A 197 -4.24 13.19 -1.45
N THR A 198 -3.03 13.13 -2.02
CA THR A 198 -2.32 11.85 -2.24
C THR A 198 -1.97 11.21 -0.92
N VAL A 199 -2.14 9.89 -0.84
CA VAL A 199 -1.76 9.10 0.34
C VAL A 199 -1.00 7.84 -0.08
N LEU A 200 0.11 7.58 0.60
CA LEU A 200 0.87 6.36 0.54
C LEU A 200 0.75 5.63 1.87
N VAL A 201 0.41 4.35 1.84
CA VAL A 201 0.32 3.51 3.03
C VAL A 201 1.44 2.49 3.01
N PHE A 202 2.16 2.40 4.12
CA PHE A 202 3.27 1.47 4.31
C PHE A 202 2.87 0.39 5.31
N GLY A 203 3.19 -0.87 5.01
CA GLY A 203 2.96 -1.95 5.96
C GLY A 203 3.42 -3.31 5.48
N PHE A 204 3.07 -4.35 6.25
CA PHE A 204 3.47 -5.73 6.02
C PHE A 204 2.23 -6.62 5.88
N PRO A 205 1.60 -6.66 4.70
CA PRO A 205 0.35 -7.40 4.51
C PRO A 205 0.60 -8.90 4.71
N TYR A 206 -0.27 -9.54 5.51
CA TYR A 206 -0.25 -10.98 5.82
C TYR A 206 1.05 -11.51 6.45
N GLY A 207 2.00 -10.63 6.79
CA GLY A 207 3.28 -11.01 7.37
C GLY A 207 4.01 -12.12 6.61
N GLN A 208 4.53 -13.11 7.34
CA GLN A 208 5.30 -14.22 6.78
C GLN A 208 4.56 -15.06 5.72
N ALA A 209 3.24 -14.94 5.59
CA ALA A 209 2.46 -15.73 4.64
C ALA A 209 2.61 -15.30 3.18
N LEU A 210 2.92 -14.01 2.91
CA LEU A 210 3.11 -13.49 1.55
C LEU A 210 4.51 -12.92 1.29
N GLY A 211 5.37 -12.87 2.33
CA GLY A 211 6.75 -12.40 2.26
C GLY A 211 7.09 -11.42 3.38
N THR A 212 8.37 -11.23 3.66
CA THR A 212 8.85 -10.29 4.69
C THR A 212 9.05 -8.87 4.16
N GLY A 213 8.74 -8.63 2.88
CA GLY A 213 8.91 -7.33 2.23
C GLY A 213 7.85 -6.32 2.66
N ILE A 214 8.28 -5.08 2.87
CA ILE A 214 7.37 -3.94 3.04
C ILE A 214 6.54 -3.74 1.76
N ASN A 215 5.24 -3.51 1.93
CA ASN A 215 4.33 -3.12 0.88
C ASN A 215 4.03 -1.63 0.97
N VAL A 216 3.99 -0.99 -0.20
CA VAL A 216 3.58 0.41 -0.33
C VAL A 216 2.39 0.46 -1.28
N THR A 217 1.27 0.98 -0.81
CA THR A 217 0.08 1.22 -1.63
C THR A 217 -0.14 2.73 -1.77
N ASN A 218 -0.68 3.13 -2.92
CA ASN A 218 -0.96 4.53 -3.24
C ASN A 218 -2.47 4.70 -3.44
N GLY A 219 -2.97 5.87 -3.08
CA GLY A 219 -4.30 6.32 -3.41
C GLY A 219 -4.47 7.80 -3.08
N ILE A 220 -5.72 8.19 -2.84
CA ILE A 220 -6.11 9.52 -2.40
C ILE A 220 -7.01 9.45 -1.17
N VAL A 221 -7.11 10.57 -0.47
CA VAL A 221 -8.14 10.82 0.54
C VAL A 221 -9.48 10.95 -0.16
N THR A 222 -10.43 10.07 0.15
CA THR A 222 -11.78 10.04 -0.46
C THR A 222 -12.88 10.54 0.46
N GLY A 223 -12.57 10.79 1.73
CA GLY A 223 -13.53 11.34 2.70
C GLY A 223 -12.85 11.83 3.97
N LEU A 224 -13.48 12.80 4.64
CA LEU A 224 -12.93 13.47 5.82
C LEU A 224 -13.53 12.95 7.14
N ALA A 225 -14.23 11.83 7.12
CA ALA A 225 -14.72 11.17 8.32
C ALA A 225 -14.60 9.66 8.15
N GLY A 226 -14.45 8.97 9.28
CA GLY A 226 -14.53 7.53 9.37
C GLY A 226 -15.97 7.00 9.39
N PRO A 227 -16.14 5.68 9.64
CA PRO A 227 -17.45 5.06 9.80
C PRO A 227 -18.31 5.80 10.82
N GLY A 228 -19.59 5.99 10.53
CA GLY A 228 -20.51 6.68 11.43
C GLY A 228 -20.24 8.18 11.63
N GLY A 229 -19.43 8.80 10.77
CA GLY A 229 -19.08 10.22 10.90
C GLY A 229 -17.95 10.51 11.87
N ASP A 230 -17.13 9.51 12.21
CA ASP A 230 -15.99 9.65 13.12
C ASP A 230 -14.94 10.65 12.58
N ALA A 231 -14.94 11.86 13.13
CA ALA A 231 -14.02 12.93 12.74
C ALA A 231 -12.56 12.66 13.11
N SER A 232 -12.26 11.67 13.96
CA SER A 232 -10.90 11.28 14.32
C SER A 232 -10.17 10.54 13.20
N ARG A 233 -10.90 10.14 12.15
CA ARG A 233 -10.41 9.38 11.01
C ARG A 233 -10.68 10.09 9.69
N PHE A 234 -9.99 9.63 8.65
CA PHE A 234 -10.30 9.97 7.26
C PHE A 234 -10.38 8.70 6.41
N GLN A 235 -11.08 8.78 5.29
CA GLN A 235 -11.25 7.70 4.33
C GLN A 235 -10.25 7.84 3.19
N MET A 236 -9.72 6.72 2.70
CA MET A 236 -8.82 6.64 1.56
C MET A 236 -9.10 5.40 0.71
N ASN A 237 -8.71 5.44 -0.55
CA ASN A 237 -8.80 4.28 -1.44
C ASN A 237 -7.49 3.51 -1.61
N ALA A 238 -6.38 3.98 -1.02
CA ALA A 238 -5.14 3.21 -0.95
C ALA A 238 -5.42 1.84 -0.35
N ALA A 239 -4.93 0.78 -0.98
CA ALA A 239 -5.25 -0.58 -0.57
C ALA A 239 -4.68 -0.87 0.83
N VAL A 240 -5.55 -1.25 1.76
CA VAL A 240 -5.20 -1.69 3.11
C VAL A 240 -5.66 -3.13 3.30
N GLN A 241 -4.73 -3.99 3.70
CA GLN A 241 -4.96 -5.41 3.96
C GLN A 241 -4.61 -5.74 5.42
N PRO A 242 -5.08 -6.87 5.98
CA PRO A 242 -4.58 -7.36 7.26
C PRO A 242 -3.05 -7.36 7.29
N GLY A 243 -2.46 -6.78 8.35
CA GLY A 243 -1.02 -6.57 8.48
C GLY A 243 -0.54 -5.14 8.22
N ASN A 244 -1.30 -4.33 7.46
CA ASN A 244 -1.01 -2.90 7.30
C ASN A 244 -1.45 -2.07 8.52
N SER A 245 -2.32 -2.62 9.39
CA SER A 245 -2.76 -1.98 10.64
C SER A 245 -1.57 -1.47 11.45
N GLY A 246 -1.58 -0.19 11.79
CA GLY A 246 -0.54 0.46 12.58
C GLY A 246 0.59 1.06 11.73
N GLY A 247 0.60 0.81 10.43
CA GLY A 247 1.53 1.42 9.49
C GLY A 247 1.20 2.89 9.18
N PRO A 248 2.18 3.69 8.77
CA PRO A 248 1.97 5.10 8.49
C PRO A 248 1.26 5.28 7.14
N ALA A 249 0.28 6.18 7.13
CA ALA A 249 -0.25 6.82 5.94
C ALA A 249 0.43 8.19 5.82
N VAL A 250 1.15 8.42 4.73
CA VAL A 250 1.94 9.64 4.48
C VAL A 250 1.56 10.26 3.15
N ASP A 251 1.95 11.50 2.93
CA ASP A 251 1.73 12.21 1.68
C ASP A 251 2.84 12.06 0.66
N ASP A 252 2.73 12.83 -0.42
CA ASP A 252 3.71 12.93 -1.49
C ASP A 252 5.07 13.53 -1.06
N ALA A 253 5.16 14.10 0.15
CA ALA A 253 6.40 14.54 0.78
C ALA A 253 6.92 13.56 1.86
N GLY A 254 6.22 12.44 2.09
CA GLY A 254 6.55 11.46 3.13
C GLY A 254 6.23 11.93 4.55
N LEU A 255 5.37 12.94 4.69
CA LEU A 255 4.93 13.46 5.98
C LEU A 255 3.62 12.79 6.42
N LEU A 256 3.50 12.51 7.71
CA LEU A 256 2.39 11.73 8.27
C LEU A 256 1.03 12.43 8.08
N LEU A 257 0.13 11.73 7.41
CA LEU A 257 -1.30 12.01 7.34
C LEU A 257 -2.07 11.30 8.46
N GLY A 258 -1.68 10.08 8.77
CA GLY A 258 -2.35 9.25 9.77
C GLY A 258 -1.77 7.86 9.92
N VAL A 259 -2.49 7.02 10.66
CA VAL A 259 -2.14 5.61 10.90
C VAL A 259 -3.20 4.72 10.28
N ALA A 260 -2.81 3.85 9.35
CA ALA A 260 -3.73 2.95 8.68
C ALA A 260 -4.39 2.02 9.72
N VAL A 261 -5.71 1.98 9.71
CA VAL A 261 -6.49 1.00 10.48
C VAL A 261 -6.77 -0.16 9.55
N GLY A 262 -6.62 -1.39 10.05
CA GLY A 262 -6.94 -2.59 9.29
C GLY A 262 -8.32 -2.54 8.62
N ARG A 263 -8.47 -3.32 7.55
CA ARG A 263 -9.65 -3.31 6.69
C ARG A 263 -10.94 -3.49 7.50
N LEU A 264 -11.98 -2.76 7.09
CA LEU A 264 -13.35 -2.90 7.60
C LEU A 264 -13.76 -4.39 7.51
N ASN A 265 -14.57 -4.89 8.44
CA ASN A 265 -15.01 -6.28 8.38
C ASN A 265 -15.95 -6.47 7.17
N ASP A 266 -15.37 -6.93 6.05
CA ASP A 266 -16.06 -7.09 4.77
C ASP A 266 -17.33 -7.93 4.88
N ILE A 267 -17.32 -8.96 5.73
CA ILE A 267 -18.48 -9.83 5.96
C ILE A 267 -19.59 -9.08 6.70
N ALA A 268 -19.23 -8.27 7.70
CA ALA A 268 -20.21 -7.45 8.40
C ALA A 268 -20.84 -6.41 7.46
N VAL A 269 -20.03 -5.78 6.59
CA VAL A 269 -20.52 -4.82 5.60
C VAL A 269 -21.39 -5.49 4.57
N LEU A 270 -20.93 -6.61 3.97
CA LEU A 270 -21.71 -7.39 3.01
C LEU A 270 -23.08 -7.78 3.58
N ARG A 271 -23.12 -8.22 4.84
CA ARG A 271 -24.38 -8.56 5.52
C ARG A 271 -25.30 -7.36 5.72
N ALA A 272 -24.74 -6.17 5.92
CA ALA A 272 -25.51 -4.95 6.15
C ALA A 272 -25.97 -4.25 4.85
N THR A 273 -25.15 -4.30 3.79
CA THR A 273 -25.36 -3.51 2.56
C THR A 273 -25.69 -4.36 1.34
N GLY A 274 -25.51 -5.68 1.41
CA GLY A 274 -25.65 -6.58 0.27
C GLY A 274 -24.50 -6.50 -0.75
N SER A 275 -23.45 -5.71 -0.49
CA SER A 275 -22.30 -5.56 -1.38
C SER A 275 -20.97 -5.50 -0.61
N LEU A 276 -19.91 -6.04 -1.21
CA LEU A 276 -18.56 -5.94 -0.65
C LEU A 276 -18.01 -4.51 -0.84
N PRO A 277 -17.50 -3.87 0.23
CA PRO A 277 -16.88 -2.55 0.09
C PRO A 277 -15.58 -2.67 -0.71
N GLN A 278 -15.43 -1.83 -1.74
CA GLN A 278 -14.22 -1.74 -2.56
C GLN A 278 -13.65 -0.33 -2.47
N GLY A 279 -12.34 -0.21 -2.28
CA GLY A 279 -11.66 1.10 -2.20
C GLY A 279 -12.06 1.98 -1.01
N VAL A 280 -12.59 1.38 0.06
CA VAL A 280 -12.97 2.08 1.30
C VAL A 280 -12.08 1.60 2.44
N ASN A 281 -11.06 2.38 2.77
CA ASN A 281 -10.16 2.14 3.89
C ASN A 281 -10.06 3.40 4.75
N PHE A 282 -9.57 3.26 5.98
CA PHE A 282 -9.53 4.35 6.95
C PHE A 282 -8.16 4.48 7.59
N ALA A 283 -7.83 5.71 8.00
CA ALA A 283 -6.68 5.99 8.82
C ALA A 283 -7.06 6.94 9.96
N ILE A 284 -6.44 6.74 11.13
CA ILE A 284 -6.52 7.64 12.29
C ILE A 284 -5.71 8.89 11.95
N ARG A 285 -6.30 10.08 12.10
CA ARG A 285 -5.64 11.34 11.73
C ARG A 285 -4.36 11.57 12.54
N ALA A 286 -3.35 12.16 11.91
CA ALA A 286 -2.09 12.53 12.58
C ALA A 286 -2.33 13.37 13.85
N ALA A 287 -3.34 14.24 13.88
CA ALA A 287 -3.72 15.01 15.07
C ALA A 287 -4.00 14.13 16.31
N GLN A 288 -4.61 12.95 16.13
CA GLN A 288 -4.87 12.02 17.24
C GLN A 288 -3.58 11.38 17.73
N VAL A 289 -2.65 11.10 16.81
CA VAL A 289 -1.32 10.58 17.11
C VAL A 289 -0.50 11.62 17.86
N GLU A 290 -0.52 12.88 17.41
CA GLU A 290 0.17 13.99 18.08
C GLU A 290 -0.34 14.19 19.51
N GLY A 291 -1.66 14.21 19.70
CA GLY A 291 -2.25 14.32 21.04
C GLY A 291 -1.84 13.17 21.95
N PHE A 292 -1.92 11.93 21.45
CA PHE A 292 -1.49 10.74 22.17
C PHE A 292 0.00 10.77 22.53
N LEU A 293 0.88 11.16 21.60
CA LEU A 293 2.33 11.27 21.87
C LEU A 293 2.64 12.38 22.88
N ALA A 294 1.94 13.52 22.80
CA ALA A 294 2.10 14.62 23.73
C ALA A 294 1.71 14.22 25.16
N GLU A 295 0.65 13.43 25.34
CA GLU A 295 0.26 12.85 26.64
C GLU A 295 1.37 11.98 27.25
N GLN A 296 2.25 11.40 26.42
CA GLN A 296 3.41 10.61 26.85
C GLN A 296 4.72 11.42 26.94
N GLY A 297 4.67 12.74 26.75
CA GLY A 297 5.85 13.60 26.72
C GLY A 297 6.74 13.43 25.49
N VAL A 298 6.23 12.80 24.42
CA VAL A 298 6.96 12.58 23.17
C VAL A 298 6.61 13.70 22.18
N ARG A 299 7.64 14.39 21.68
CA ARG A 299 7.49 15.38 20.61
C ARG A 299 8.03 14.81 19.31
N PRO A 300 7.17 14.52 18.31
CA PRO A 300 7.63 13.97 17.05
C PRO A 300 8.38 15.02 16.23
N GLU A 301 9.29 14.54 15.37
CA GLU A 301 9.95 15.39 14.38
C GLU A 301 8.94 15.91 13.36
N ARG A 302 9.04 17.19 13.02
CA ARG A 302 8.19 17.84 12.03
C ARG A 302 8.93 18.10 10.73
N GLY A 303 8.18 18.23 9.64
CA GLY A 303 8.71 18.64 8.36
C GLY A 303 7.75 19.52 7.57
N SER A 304 8.37 20.48 6.88
CA SER A 304 7.78 21.26 5.81
C SER A 304 8.15 20.59 4.48
N GLY A 305 7.18 20.39 3.59
CA GLY A 305 7.32 19.64 2.33
C GLY A 305 8.60 19.97 1.55
N GLY A 306 9.29 18.92 1.10
CA GLY A 306 10.56 19.03 0.36
C GLY A 306 11.24 17.69 0.03
N GLY A 307 10.67 16.56 0.45
CA GLY A 307 11.19 15.23 0.14
C GLY A 307 10.57 14.66 -1.12
N GLY A 308 11.31 14.67 -2.23
CA GLY A 308 11.11 13.87 -3.44
C GLY A 308 9.68 13.74 -3.97
N THR A 309 9.34 14.52 -5.00
CA THR A 309 8.05 14.49 -5.71
C THR A 309 7.81 13.14 -6.40
N GLY A 310 7.33 12.14 -5.66
CA GLY A 310 6.91 10.86 -6.25
C GLY A 310 7.01 9.66 -5.31
N ALA A 311 6.13 8.69 -5.55
CA ALA A 311 5.95 7.52 -4.70
C ALA A 311 7.25 6.74 -4.44
N ARG A 312 8.14 6.63 -5.42
CA ARG A 312 9.43 5.93 -5.27
C ARG A 312 10.36 6.61 -4.26
N ALA A 313 10.47 7.94 -4.32
CA ALA A 313 11.37 8.70 -3.46
C ALA A 313 10.84 8.70 -2.01
N VAL A 314 9.54 8.93 -1.85
CA VAL A 314 8.85 8.79 -0.55
C VAL A 314 9.03 7.39 0.02
N SER A 315 8.89 6.35 -0.82
CA SER A 315 9.07 4.96 -0.38
C SER A 315 10.46 4.70 0.18
N ALA A 316 11.50 5.16 -0.52
CA ALA A 316 12.88 4.99 -0.07
C ALA A 316 13.18 5.74 1.24
N ALA A 317 12.56 6.90 1.45
CA ALA A 317 12.75 7.71 2.66
C ALA A 317 12.02 7.15 3.89
N VAL A 318 10.79 6.66 3.70
CA VAL A 318 9.90 6.24 4.79
C VAL A 318 10.11 4.77 5.18
N ALA A 319 10.36 3.87 4.23
CA ALA A 319 10.46 2.44 4.49
C ALA A 319 11.44 2.03 5.60
N PRO A 320 12.64 2.64 5.75
CA PRO A 320 13.57 2.29 6.84
C PRO A 320 13.04 2.55 8.26
N ALA A 321 12.00 3.38 8.40
CA ALA A 321 11.36 3.68 9.67
C ALA A 321 10.16 2.76 9.97
N VAL A 322 9.75 1.88 9.04
CA VAL A 322 8.55 1.04 9.16
C VAL A 322 8.96 -0.43 9.31
N PHE A 323 8.36 -1.12 10.28
CA PHE A 323 8.69 -2.51 10.59
C PHE A 323 7.45 -3.31 10.99
N GLN A 324 7.56 -4.63 10.94
CA GLN A 324 6.47 -5.53 11.27
C GLN A 324 6.43 -5.81 12.78
N LEU A 325 5.22 -5.95 13.32
CA LEU A 325 4.97 -6.48 14.64
C LEU A 325 4.32 -7.86 14.58
N LEU A 326 4.74 -8.72 15.50
CA LEU A 326 4.23 -10.07 15.70
C LEU A 326 3.66 -10.19 17.12
N CYS A 327 2.35 -10.38 17.22
CA CYS A 327 1.66 -10.68 18.46
C CYS A 327 1.82 -12.17 18.78
N ARG A 328 2.34 -12.52 19.96
CA ARG A 328 2.55 -13.89 20.41
C ARG A 328 1.57 -14.22 21.54
N GLY A 329 1.01 -15.43 21.51
CA GLY A 329 0.08 -15.97 22.52
C GLY A 329 0.78 -16.63 23.70
#